data_AF-A0A9P8E3Q5-F1
#
_entry.id   AF-A0A9P8E3Q5-F1
#
_cell.length_a   1.000
_cell.length_b   1.000
_cell.length_c   1.000
_cell.angle_alpha   90.00
_cell.angle_beta   90.00
_cell.angle_gamma   90.00
#
_symmetry.space_group_name_H-M   'P 1'
#
loop_
_entity.id
_entity.type
_entity.pdbx_description
1 polymer ?
#
loop_
_entity_poly.entity_id
_entity_poly.type
_entity_poly.pdbx_seq_one_letter_code
_entity_poly.pdbx_strand_id
1 'polypeptide(L)'
;MQPKDVHVRLLYLGKESQDSERTTVTSLKTKPACKTPTLNVLETIHDVRGSHEEFDLDIHGFRYIKAPSEFKDWASEQGIQKNLVSEVEDLLRNELEGCDELHIIETKNQQPPPEKHCSEMVHVDYTASSVESLVRQRSEIKADYLLAGRVRLINIWKPILCTVSRSPIAITDGREVNTQRDISKVDTGTPVRHGHYRDGYRWYYMSEQAEEDVLLFKTYDSDPSVPSTACFRTMFDVPNNPADTPPSRMVEIQALVFTHPVSKQVAHHLKTDATESLKRKSKVLSDELSHHQALVRAGLDLRQWESSNTAERMRHLISDRDHSRAEALSLSMQLNYLESWIMHLYMSCSSVSPYDPVFEQLQRFVCSTPRLCGRFGQDQQAYQSLVQSVNMYGPDAEILMLRQQLQAQYAENERLKVQMNARVEDKMNEAFDSALQLAVDHERGKDSVVIEGLRQEIQRLQMALRTSNSKNEDPTELAGVNVSEIP
;
A
#
# COMPACT_ATOMS: atom_id res chain seq x y z
N MET A 1 -26.90 10.91 1.30
CA MET A 1 -27.60 9.67 1.70
C MET A 1 -28.26 9.91 3.05
N GLN A 2 -29.37 9.22 3.37
CA GLN A 2 -30.02 9.39 4.68
C GLN A 2 -29.25 8.64 5.77
N PRO A 3 -29.13 9.20 6.98
CA PRO A 3 -28.45 8.54 8.10
C PRO A 3 -29.17 7.27 8.54
N LYS A 4 -28.42 6.26 8.98
CA LYS A 4 -28.95 4.97 9.41
C LYS A 4 -28.42 4.58 10.79
N ASP A 5 -28.96 5.13 11.86
CA ASP A 5 -28.63 4.62 13.20
C ASP A 5 -29.03 3.15 13.32
N VAL A 6 -28.21 2.36 14.03
CA VAL A 6 -28.42 0.92 14.22
C VAL A 6 -28.43 0.55 15.68
N HIS A 7 -29.32 -0.36 16.05
CA HIS A 7 -29.41 -0.90 17.41
C HIS A 7 -28.88 -2.34 17.39
N VAL A 8 -27.73 -2.56 18.02
CA VAL A 8 -27.03 -3.84 17.99
C VAL A 8 -26.54 -4.24 19.37
N ARG A 9 -26.35 -5.54 19.54
CA ARG A 9 -25.91 -6.15 20.78
C ARG A 9 -24.39 -6.24 20.78
N LEU A 10 -23.73 -5.36 21.52
CA LEU A 10 -22.28 -5.35 21.67
C LEU A 10 -21.84 -6.23 22.84
N LEU A 11 -20.71 -6.92 22.65
CA LEU A 11 -20.14 -7.84 23.62
C LEU A 11 -19.06 -7.11 24.44
N TYR A 12 -19.29 -6.95 25.74
CA TYR A 12 -18.36 -6.36 26.69
C TYR A 12 -17.80 -7.42 27.64
N LEU A 13 -16.70 -7.09 28.32
CA LEU A 13 -16.14 -7.91 29.38
C LEU A 13 -17.01 -7.81 30.64
N GLY A 14 -17.48 -8.95 31.14
CA GLY A 14 -18.26 -9.05 32.37
C GLY A 14 -17.41 -8.79 33.61
N LYS A 15 -18.04 -8.36 34.70
CA LYS A 15 -17.39 -8.29 36.02
C LYS A 15 -17.40 -9.69 36.64
N GLU A 16 -16.31 -10.10 37.28
CA GLU A 16 -16.32 -11.32 38.08
C GLU A 16 -17.26 -11.13 39.29
N SER A 17 -18.23 -12.04 39.46
CA SER A 17 -19.15 -12.02 40.59
C SER A 17 -18.36 -12.24 41.89
N GLN A 18 -18.45 -11.31 42.84
CA GLN A 18 -17.90 -11.50 44.19
C GLN A 18 -18.76 -12.42 45.09
N ASP A 19 -19.84 -13.01 44.57
CA ASP A 19 -20.69 -13.95 45.31
C ASP A 19 -20.29 -15.41 45.07
N SER A 20 -19.16 -15.83 45.66
CA SER A 20 -18.91 -17.25 45.92
C SER A 20 -18.46 -17.45 47.38
N GLU A 21 -19.26 -16.97 48.32
CA GLU A 21 -19.19 -17.52 49.68
C GLU A 21 -19.81 -18.92 49.69
N ARG A 22 -18.92 -19.91 49.91
CA ARG A 22 -19.18 -21.24 50.48
C ARG A 22 -20.44 -21.97 49.99
N THR A 23 -20.26 -22.88 49.04
CA THR A 23 -20.94 -24.18 49.14
C THR A 23 -19.94 -25.28 48.83
N THR A 24 -19.48 -25.94 49.88
CA THR A 24 -18.69 -27.16 49.86
C THR A 24 -19.47 -28.28 49.19
N VAL A 25 -19.07 -28.70 47.99
CA VAL A 25 -19.33 -30.06 47.51
C VAL A 25 -18.08 -30.58 46.79
N THR A 26 -17.49 -31.59 47.41
CA THR A 26 -16.38 -32.41 46.95
C THR A 26 -16.77 -33.19 45.69
N SER A 27 -16.14 -32.98 44.54
CA SER A 27 -15.81 -34.07 43.60
C SER A 27 -14.99 -33.64 42.36
N LEU A 28 -13.94 -34.42 42.10
CA LEU A 28 -13.31 -34.74 40.81
C LEU A 28 -12.66 -33.62 39.96
N LYS A 29 -11.31 -33.74 39.90
CA LYS A 29 -10.37 -33.03 39.03
C LYS A 29 -10.75 -33.13 37.55
N THR A 30 -11.25 -32.04 36.99
CA THR A 30 -11.02 -31.61 35.61
C THR A 30 -10.69 -30.12 35.65
N LYS A 31 -9.60 -29.69 34.99
CA LYS A 31 -9.26 -28.26 34.87
C LYS A 31 -10.45 -27.54 34.22
N PRO A 32 -11.08 -26.53 34.86
CA PRO A 32 -12.11 -25.76 34.19
C PRO A 32 -11.42 -24.88 33.14
N ALA A 33 -11.89 -24.94 31.89
CA ALA A 33 -11.58 -23.91 30.91
C ALA A 33 -12.14 -22.60 31.47
N CYS A 34 -11.27 -21.63 31.76
CA CYS A 34 -11.65 -20.31 32.25
C CYS A 34 -12.51 -19.63 31.17
N LYS A 35 -13.84 -19.69 31.32
CA LYS A 35 -14.76 -18.91 30.49
C LYS A 35 -14.74 -17.50 31.04
N THR A 36 -14.00 -16.62 30.38
CA THR A 36 -14.02 -15.18 30.68
C THR A 36 -15.47 -14.69 30.70
N PRO A 37 -15.95 -14.03 31.77
CA PRO A 37 -17.33 -13.56 31.83
C PRO A 37 -17.56 -12.51 30.74
N THR A 38 -18.64 -12.63 29.99
CA THR A 38 -19.02 -11.67 28.94
C THR A 38 -20.41 -11.11 29.21
N LEU A 39 -20.61 -9.86 28.82
CA LEU A 39 -21.87 -9.13 28.95
C LEU A 39 -22.33 -8.68 27.57
N ASN A 40 -23.57 -8.99 27.21
CA ASN A 40 -24.14 -8.61 25.93
C ASN A 40 -25.18 -7.49 26.12
N VAL A 41 -24.85 -6.29 25.66
CA VAL A 41 -25.64 -5.07 25.91
C VAL A 41 -26.18 -4.52 24.59
N LEU A 42 -27.44 -4.11 24.58
CA LEU A 42 -28.04 -3.42 23.44
C LEU A 42 -27.56 -1.96 23.43
N GLU A 43 -26.86 -1.58 22.38
CA GLU A 43 -26.29 -0.26 22.17
C GLU A 43 -26.87 0.37 20.90
N THR A 44 -26.90 1.70 20.87
CA THR A 44 -27.20 2.46 19.65
C THR A 44 -25.89 2.95 19.06
N ILE A 45 -25.65 2.61 17.79
CA ILE A 45 -24.51 3.10 17.03
C ILE A 45 -25.04 4.13 16.05
N HIS A 46 -24.58 5.37 16.22
CA HIS A 46 -25.01 6.51 15.43
C HIS A 46 -24.28 6.58 14.10
N ASP A 47 -25.00 6.85 13.03
CA ASP A 47 -24.39 7.05 11.72
C ASP A 47 -23.81 8.47 11.61
N VAL A 48 -22.50 8.57 11.38
CA VAL A 48 -21.81 9.85 11.25
C VAL A 48 -22.35 10.70 10.10
N ARG A 49 -22.96 10.11 9.07
CA ARG A 49 -23.58 10.86 7.97
C ARG A 49 -24.77 11.71 8.41
N GLY A 50 -25.38 11.40 9.57
CA GLY A 50 -26.45 12.19 10.18
C GLY A 50 -25.97 13.18 11.23
N SER A 51 -24.68 13.16 11.54
CA SER A 51 -24.12 14.10 12.50
C SER A 51 -23.88 15.46 11.86
N HIS A 52 -24.17 16.51 12.61
CA HIS A 52 -23.71 17.87 12.31
C HIS A 52 -22.37 18.19 12.99
N GLU A 53 -21.80 17.23 13.72
CA GLU A 53 -20.53 17.35 14.42
C GLU A 53 -19.37 16.97 13.48
N GLU A 54 -18.33 17.79 13.45
CA GLU A 54 -17.06 17.43 12.83
C GLU A 54 -16.21 16.65 13.83
N PHE A 55 -15.97 15.37 13.53
CA PHE A 55 -15.15 14.52 14.38
C PHE A 55 -13.66 14.86 14.21
N ASP A 56 -12.97 14.94 15.33
CA ASP A 56 -11.57 15.38 15.43
C ASP A 56 -10.78 14.36 16.25
N LEU A 57 -9.52 14.13 15.86
CA LEU A 57 -8.70 13.12 16.50
C LEU A 57 -8.32 13.49 17.94
N ASP A 58 -8.07 14.75 18.27
CA ASP A 58 -7.69 15.12 19.64
C ASP A 58 -8.88 15.26 20.57
N ILE A 59 -10.02 15.72 20.03
CA ILE A 59 -11.25 15.86 20.79
C ILE A 59 -11.99 14.53 20.92
N HIS A 60 -12.31 13.86 19.80
CA HIS A 60 -13.17 12.67 19.77
C HIS A 60 -12.36 11.37 19.75
N GLY A 61 -11.10 11.41 19.30
CA GLY A 61 -10.27 10.22 19.14
C GLY A 61 -10.40 9.53 17.80
N PHE A 62 -11.30 9.99 16.93
CA PHE A 62 -11.45 9.48 15.57
C PHE A 62 -11.86 10.58 14.59
N ARG A 63 -11.63 10.33 13.31
CA ARG A 63 -12.01 11.21 12.21
C ARG A 63 -12.19 10.40 10.93
N TYR A 64 -13.21 10.75 10.15
CA TYR A 64 -13.39 10.24 8.79
C TYR A 64 -12.85 11.27 7.79
N ILE A 65 -12.07 10.81 6.83
CA ILE A 65 -11.50 11.65 5.76
C ILE A 65 -11.70 11.00 4.40
N LYS A 66 -11.72 11.83 3.35
CA LYS A 66 -11.75 11.37 1.96
C LYS A 66 -10.32 11.26 1.44
N ALA A 67 -9.85 10.02 1.25
CA ALA A 67 -8.52 9.71 0.76
C ALA A 67 -8.60 8.64 -0.35
N PRO A 68 -8.82 9.05 -1.62
CA PRO A 68 -8.78 8.14 -2.75
C PRO A 68 -7.37 7.59 -2.92
N SER A 69 -7.28 6.28 -3.18
CA SER A 69 -6.01 5.57 -3.35
C SER A 69 -5.77 5.26 -4.81
N GLU A 70 -4.57 5.58 -5.31
CA GLU A 70 -4.14 5.14 -6.65
C GLU A 70 -3.70 3.67 -6.64
N PHE A 71 -3.40 3.13 -5.46
CA PHE A 71 -3.03 1.73 -5.28
C PHE A 71 -4.20 0.79 -5.56
N LYS A 72 -4.00 -0.16 -6.49
CA LYS A 72 -5.01 -1.15 -6.91
C LYS A 72 -4.57 -2.61 -6.76
N ASP A 73 -3.28 -2.87 -6.54
CA ASP A 73 -2.72 -4.23 -6.48
C ASP A 73 -2.75 -4.81 -5.06
N TRP A 74 -3.95 -5.01 -4.53
CA TRP A 74 -4.19 -5.51 -3.17
C TRP A 74 -3.78 -6.99 -2.96
N ALA A 75 -3.30 -7.67 -4.01
CA ALA A 75 -2.80 -9.04 -3.95
C ALA A 75 -1.28 -9.11 -3.69
N SER A 76 -0.55 -8.03 -3.94
CA SER A 76 0.91 -7.98 -3.76
C SER A 76 1.29 -7.39 -2.40
N GLU A 77 1.82 -8.22 -1.50
CA GLU A 77 2.36 -7.75 -0.21
C GLU A 77 3.48 -6.71 -0.40
N GLN A 78 4.34 -6.89 -1.41
CA GLN A 78 5.39 -5.92 -1.74
C GLN A 78 4.81 -4.59 -2.25
N GLY A 79 3.73 -4.66 -3.04
CA GLY A 79 3.00 -3.48 -3.51
C GLY A 79 2.39 -2.69 -2.37
N ILE A 80 1.76 -3.39 -1.41
CA ILE A 80 1.21 -2.81 -0.19
C ILE A 80 2.31 -2.12 0.62
N GLN A 81 3.42 -2.82 0.88
CA GLN A 81 4.51 -2.28 1.70
C GLN A 81 5.19 -1.05 1.06
N LYS A 82 5.28 -0.99 -0.27
CA LYS A 82 6.00 0.08 -0.96
C LYS A 82 5.13 1.29 -1.25
N ASN A 83 3.93 1.07 -1.78
CA ASN A 83 3.11 2.15 -2.34
C ASN A 83 2.05 2.61 -1.34
N LEU A 84 1.33 1.68 -0.70
CA LEU A 84 0.28 2.03 0.27
C LEU A 84 0.86 2.65 1.54
N VAL A 85 2.01 2.14 2.03
CA VAL A 85 2.68 2.73 3.19
C VAL A 85 3.10 4.17 2.92
N SER A 86 3.68 4.47 1.75
CA SER A 86 4.06 5.83 1.37
C SER A 86 2.84 6.75 1.31
N GLU A 87 1.75 6.29 0.69
CA GLU A 87 0.49 7.05 0.61
C GLU A 87 -0.07 7.35 2.01
N VAL A 88 0.02 6.39 2.94
CA VAL A 88 -0.46 6.55 4.32
C VAL A 88 0.45 7.46 5.13
N GLU A 89 1.77 7.42 4.93
CA GLU A 89 2.68 8.37 5.56
C GLU A 89 2.38 9.80 5.14
N ASP A 90 2.17 10.04 3.84
CA ASP A 90 1.79 11.35 3.31
C ASP A 90 0.43 11.80 3.84
N LEU A 91 -0.55 10.89 3.87
CA LEU A 91 -1.87 11.14 4.44
C LEU A 91 -1.78 11.60 5.90
N LEU A 92 -1.04 10.86 6.73
CA LEU A 92 -0.91 11.18 8.16
C LEU A 92 -0.14 12.49 8.37
N ARG A 93 0.91 12.78 7.59
CA ARG A 93 1.64 14.05 7.69
C ARG A 93 0.81 15.26 7.30
N ASN A 94 -0.10 15.09 6.34
CA ASN A 94 -0.98 16.17 5.90
C ASN A 94 -2.16 16.39 6.86
N GLU A 95 -2.69 15.32 7.43
CA GLU A 95 -3.90 15.37 8.28
C GLU A 95 -3.61 15.60 9.77
N LEU A 96 -2.37 15.37 10.23
CA LEU A 96 -1.99 15.47 11.65
C LEU A 96 -1.00 16.58 11.91
N GLU A 97 -1.34 17.45 12.86
CA GLU A 97 -0.38 18.36 13.45
C GLU A 97 0.62 17.60 14.35
N GLY A 98 1.88 18.05 14.35
CA GLY A 98 2.94 17.45 15.16
C GLY A 98 3.37 16.05 14.72
N CYS A 99 3.31 15.76 13.42
CA CYS A 99 3.75 14.49 12.84
C CYS A 99 5.24 14.56 12.40
N ASP A 100 6.15 14.63 13.36
CA ASP A 100 7.59 14.80 13.08
C ASP A 100 8.24 13.49 12.61
N GLU A 101 7.98 12.39 13.32
CA GLU A 101 8.48 11.05 12.99
C GLU A 101 7.30 10.04 12.99
N LEU A 102 7.37 9.04 12.11
CA LEU A 102 6.26 8.12 11.83
C LEU A 102 6.82 6.71 11.63
N HIS A 103 6.33 5.72 12.38
CA HIS A 103 6.70 4.31 12.21
C HIS A 103 5.47 3.46 11.96
N ILE A 104 5.38 2.83 10.78
CA ILE A 104 4.35 1.82 10.50
C ILE A 104 4.69 0.52 11.23
N ILE A 105 3.76 0.03 12.03
CA ILE A 105 3.95 -1.12 12.92
C ILE A 105 3.49 -2.41 12.25
N GLU A 106 2.28 -2.37 11.70
CA GLU A 106 1.58 -3.52 11.17
C GLU A 106 0.59 -3.09 10.08
N THR A 107 0.46 -3.92 9.05
CA THR A 107 -0.54 -3.79 8.00
C THR A 107 -1.31 -5.11 7.91
N LYS A 108 -2.60 -5.07 8.25
CA LYS A 108 -3.51 -6.23 8.21
C LYS A 108 -4.46 -6.10 7.04
N ASN A 109 -4.38 -7.03 6.09
CA ASN A 109 -5.41 -7.22 5.07
C ASN A 109 -6.50 -8.12 5.65
N GLN A 110 -7.65 -7.54 6.01
CA GLN A 110 -8.74 -8.26 6.63
C GLN A 110 -9.84 -8.56 5.61
N GLN A 111 -10.10 -9.85 5.46
CA GLN A 111 -11.31 -10.37 4.85
C GLN A 111 -12.00 -11.25 5.90
N PRO A 112 -13.09 -10.79 6.55
CA PRO A 112 -13.79 -11.61 7.52
C PRO A 112 -14.30 -12.88 6.82
N PRO A 113 -14.05 -14.07 7.38
CA PRO A 113 -14.47 -15.32 6.75
C PRO A 113 -16.01 -15.36 6.67
N PRO A 114 -16.57 -15.92 5.58
CA PRO A 114 -18.00 -15.83 5.28
C PRO A 114 -18.92 -16.42 6.38
N GLU A 115 -18.38 -17.36 7.18
CA GLU A 115 -19.11 -18.12 8.20
C GLU A 115 -19.04 -17.53 9.62
N LYS A 116 -18.19 -16.52 9.88
CA LYS A 116 -18.10 -15.90 11.22
C LYS A 116 -18.92 -14.61 11.27
N HIS A 117 -19.90 -14.59 12.15
CA HIS A 117 -20.48 -13.34 12.64
C HIS A 117 -19.38 -12.56 13.36
N CYS A 118 -19.04 -11.38 12.85
CA CYS A 118 -18.09 -10.47 13.49
C CYS A 118 -18.82 -9.78 14.64
N SER A 119 -18.94 -10.46 15.77
CA SER A 119 -19.13 -9.78 17.05
C SER A 119 -17.82 -9.92 17.81
N GLU A 120 -16.89 -9.02 17.51
CA GLU A 120 -15.66 -8.91 18.30
C GLU A 120 -16.00 -8.26 19.65
N MET A 121 -15.42 -8.79 20.72
CA MET A 121 -15.59 -8.17 22.03
C MET A 121 -15.05 -6.75 21.99
N VAL A 122 -15.75 -5.79 22.60
CA VAL A 122 -15.35 -4.39 22.68
C VAL A 122 -13.95 -4.30 23.26
N HIS A 123 -13.03 -3.63 22.56
CA HIS A 123 -11.62 -3.62 22.93
C HIS A 123 -10.88 -2.34 22.54
N VAL A 124 -9.70 -2.18 23.13
CA VAL A 124 -8.61 -1.33 22.64
C VAL A 124 -7.43 -2.23 22.27
N ASP A 125 -6.71 -1.86 21.21
CA ASP A 125 -5.67 -2.72 20.63
C ASP A 125 -4.42 -2.80 21.52
N TYR A 126 -4.09 -1.72 22.23
CA TYR A 126 -2.88 -1.60 23.04
C TYR A 126 -3.14 -0.92 24.38
N THR A 127 -2.28 -1.23 25.36
CA THR A 127 -2.14 -0.45 26.60
C THR A 127 -1.00 0.54 26.49
N ALA A 128 -1.00 1.56 27.35
CA ALA A 128 0.14 2.48 27.51
C ALA A 128 1.48 1.73 27.67
N SER A 129 1.54 0.71 28.53
CA SER A 129 2.76 -0.11 28.72
C SER A 129 3.16 -0.90 27.48
N SER A 130 2.18 -1.36 26.70
CA SER A 130 2.43 -2.09 25.45
C SER A 130 2.96 -1.15 24.37
N VAL A 131 2.42 0.08 24.28
CA VAL A 131 2.92 1.10 23.35
C VAL A 131 4.33 1.55 23.74
N GLU A 132 4.60 1.79 25.03
CA GLU A 132 5.96 2.13 25.47
C GLU A 132 6.96 1.03 25.12
N SER A 133 6.61 -0.24 25.39
CA SER A 133 7.44 -1.39 25.03
C SER A 133 7.69 -1.45 23.52
N LEU A 134 6.66 -1.17 22.72
CA LEU A 134 6.74 -1.14 21.27
C LEU A 134 7.66 -0.02 20.76
N VAL A 135 7.56 1.19 21.32
CA VAL A 135 8.45 2.31 21.00
C VAL A 135 9.89 1.95 21.33
N ARG A 136 10.15 1.38 22.52
CA ARG A 136 11.50 0.96 22.92
C ARG A 136 12.07 -0.13 22.01
N GLN A 137 11.24 -1.07 21.56
CA GLN A 137 11.65 -2.13 20.63
C GLN A 137 11.95 -1.60 19.22
N ARG A 138 11.16 -0.63 18.73
CA ARG A 138 11.24 -0.14 17.34
C ARG A 138 12.19 1.02 17.14
N SER A 139 12.44 1.82 18.17
CA SER A 139 13.20 3.07 18.07
C SER A 139 14.56 3.04 18.75
N GLU A 140 14.97 1.88 19.29
CA GLU A 140 16.26 1.60 19.94
C GLU A 140 16.83 2.81 20.71
N ILE A 141 17.87 3.45 20.17
CA ILE A 141 18.63 4.56 20.79
C ILE A 141 17.78 5.83 20.97
N LYS A 142 16.79 6.06 20.11
CA LYS A 142 15.94 7.26 20.15
C LYS A 142 14.74 7.12 21.09
N ALA A 143 14.47 5.93 21.63
CA ALA A 143 13.23 5.67 22.35
C ALA A 143 12.95 6.67 23.49
N ASP A 144 13.95 6.99 24.32
CA ASP A 144 13.78 7.96 25.42
C ASP A 144 13.50 9.38 24.92
N TYR A 145 14.11 9.77 23.79
CA TYR A 145 13.85 11.07 23.17
C TYR A 145 12.42 11.16 22.60
N LEU A 146 11.97 10.11 21.92
CA LEU A 146 10.62 10.04 21.36
C LEU A 146 9.55 9.97 22.45
N LEU A 147 9.78 9.19 23.51
CA LEU A 147 8.89 9.07 24.67
C LEU A 147 8.84 10.35 25.52
N ALA A 148 9.85 11.22 25.42
CA ALA A 148 9.83 12.54 26.05
C ALA A 148 8.95 13.56 25.30
N GLY A 149 8.57 13.25 24.04
CA GLY A 149 7.62 13.99 23.24
C GLY A 149 6.19 13.45 23.38
N ARG A 150 5.35 13.74 22.38
CA ARG A 150 3.99 13.16 22.27
C ARG A 150 4.03 11.93 21.38
N VAL A 151 3.48 10.83 21.86
CA VAL A 151 3.38 9.55 21.14
C VAL A 151 1.91 9.20 20.94
N ARG A 152 1.52 8.97 19.70
CA ARG A 152 0.17 8.53 19.32
C ARG A 152 0.25 7.20 18.58
N LEU A 153 -0.65 6.27 18.90
CA LEU A 153 -0.88 5.08 18.08
C LEU A 153 -2.19 5.28 17.32
N ILE A 154 -2.08 5.42 16.00
CA ILE A 154 -3.19 5.72 15.12
C ILE A 154 -3.42 4.54 14.21
N ASN A 155 -4.67 4.08 14.18
CA ASN A 155 -5.15 3.06 13.28
C ASN A 155 -5.81 3.75 12.08
N ILE A 156 -5.48 3.26 10.89
CA ILE A 156 -6.02 3.69 9.61
C ILE A 156 -6.82 2.53 9.07
N TRP A 157 -8.14 2.70 9.02
CA TRP A 157 -9.06 1.67 8.54
C TRP A 157 -9.67 2.13 7.22
N LYS A 158 -9.36 1.38 6.15
CA LYS A 158 -9.71 1.73 4.78
C LYS A 158 -10.39 0.55 4.07
N PRO A 159 -11.59 0.73 3.50
CA PRO A 159 -12.21 -0.28 2.66
C PRO A 159 -11.41 -0.49 1.36
N ILE A 160 -11.39 -1.72 0.85
CA ILE A 160 -10.67 -2.12 -0.36
C ILE A 160 -11.67 -2.64 -1.40
N LEU A 161 -11.66 -2.07 -2.62
CA LEU A 161 -12.42 -2.56 -3.78
C LEU A 161 -13.93 -2.74 -3.53
N CYS A 162 -14.49 -2.16 -2.46
CA CYS A 162 -15.89 -2.29 -2.11
C CYS A 162 -16.35 -1.18 -1.17
N THR A 163 -17.65 -0.89 -1.22
CA THR A 163 -18.36 -0.18 -0.15
C THR A 163 -18.60 -1.16 1.00
N VAL A 164 -18.35 -0.70 2.23
CA VAL A 164 -18.58 -1.51 3.43
C VAL A 164 -20.07 -1.80 3.56
N SER A 165 -20.40 -3.06 3.40
CA SER A 165 -21.76 -3.58 3.44
C SER A 165 -21.93 -4.67 4.49
N ARG A 166 -20.84 -5.28 4.97
CA ARG A 166 -20.84 -6.32 6.00
C ARG A 166 -19.74 -6.06 7.02
N SER A 167 -20.03 -6.28 8.29
CA SER A 167 -19.11 -6.06 9.41
C SER A 167 -18.49 -4.66 9.42
N PRO A 168 -19.25 -3.55 9.43
CA PRO A 168 -18.68 -2.24 9.68
C PRO A 168 -18.02 -2.16 11.06
N ILE A 169 -17.06 -1.25 11.18
CA ILE A 169 -16.42 -0.90 12.44
C ILE A 169 -17.26 0.14 13.19
N ALA A 170 -17.47 -0.10 14.48
CA ALA A 170 -18.00 0.88 15.43
C ALA A 170 -16.87 1.41 16.29
N ILE A 171 -16.86 2.73 16.51
CA ILE A 171 -15.88 3.43 17.35
C ILE A 171 -16.62 4.28 18.38
N THR A 172 -16.13 4.32 19.61
CA THR A 172 -16.66 5.22 20.65
C THR A 172 -16.10 6.63 20.52
N ASP A 173 -16.89 7.64 20.91
CA ASP A 173 -16.33 8.94 21.32
C ASP A 173 -15.37 8.74 22.51
N GLY A 174 -14.08 8.93 22.27
CA GLY A 174 -13.03 8.63 23.25
C GLY A 174 -13.02 9.57 24.45
N ARG A 175 -13.74 10.69 24.43
CA ARG A 175 -13.99 11.52 25.64
C ARG A 175 -14.69 10.72 26.74
N GLU A 176 -15.46 9.71 26.34
CA GLU A 176 -16.23 8.85 27.25
C GLU A 176 -15.43 7.62 27.73
N VAL A 177 -14.21 7.42 27.23
CA VAL A 177 -13.38 6.25 27.52
C VAL A 177 -12.30 6.60 28.53
N ASN A 178 -12.30 5.92 29.67
CA ASN A 178 -11.21 6.00 30.64
C ASN A 178 -10.42 4.69 30.65
N THR A 179 -9.24 4.68 30.04
CA THR A 179 -8.39 3.49 29.90
C THR A 179 -7.82 2.94 31.21
N GLN A 180 -7.96 3.62 32.35
CA GLN A 180 -7.56 3.08 33.65
C GLN A 180 -8.70 2.31 34.33
N ARG A 181 -9.95 2.74 34.09
CA ARG A 181 -11.15 2.19 34.73
C ARG A 181 -11.88 1.20 33.84
N ASP A 182 -11.93 1.47 32.55
CA ASP A 182 -12.90 0.87 31.64
C ASP A 182 -12.34 -0.36 30.91
N ILE A 183 -11.06 -0.72 31.10
CA ILE A 183 -10.43 -1.87 30.43
C ILE A 183 -9.80 -2.83 31.42
N SER A 184 -9.82 -4.12 31.10
CA SER A 184 -9.09 -5.15 31.85
C SER A 184 -8.30 -6.09 30.94
N LYS A 185 -7.23 -6.66 31.50
CA LYS A 185 -6.44 -7.70 30.85
C LYS A 185 -7.23 -9.01 30.86
N VAL A 186 -7.44 -9.58 29.68
CA VAL A 186 -7.74 -11.01 29.54
C VAL A 186 -6.42 -11.68 29.18
N ASP A 187 -6.07 -12.78 29.85
CA ASP A 187 -4.77 -13.42 29.71
C ASP A 187 -4.69 -14.23 28.40
N THR A 188 -4.59 -13.52 27.27
CA THR A 188 -4.59 -14.09 25.92
C THR A 188 -3.22 -14.02 25.24
N GLY A 189 -2.18 -13.52 25.93
CA GLY A 189 -0.86 -13.29 25.31
C GLY A 189 -0.86 -12.18 24.25
N THR A 190 -1.96 -11.44 24.09
CA THR A 190 -2.10 -10.33 23.12
C THR A 190 -2.06 -8.97 23.82
N PRO A 191 -1.67 -7.88 23.10
CA PRO A 191 -1.69 -6.52 23.65
C PRO A 191 -3.12 -5.99 23.88
N VAL A 192 -4.11 -6.61 23.23
CA VAL A 192 -5.53 -6.26 23.27
C VAL A 192 -6.06 -6.26 24.71
N ARG A 193 -6.88 -5.25 25.02
CA ARG A 193 -7.63 -5.15 26.28
C ARG A 193 -9.10 -4.99 25.99
N HIS A 194 -9.92 -5.70 26.76
CA HIS A 194 -11.36 -5.70 26.55
C HIS A 194 -12.02 -4.68 27.48
N GLY A 195 -13.01 -3.99 26.93
CA GLY A 195 -13.77 -2.95 27.61
C GLY A 195 -14.86 -3.52 28.51
N HIS A 196 -15.01 -2.95 29.69
CA HIS A 196 -16.18 -3.14 30.54
C HIS A 196 -17.29 -2.20 30.12
N TYR A 197 -18.53 -2.71 30.17
CA TYR A 197 -19.70 -1.88 29.95
C TYR A 197 -19.83 -0.82 31.05
N ARG A 198 -20.15 0.40 30.62
CA ARG A 198 -20.56 1.54 31.43
C ARG A 198 -21.64 2.26 30.65
N ASP A 199 -22.68 2.71 31.36
CA ASP A 199 -23.68 3.58 30.75
C ASP A 199 -23.03 4.89 30.26
N GLY A 200 -23.43 5.37 29.07
CA GLY A 200 -22.97 6.63 28.50
C GLY A 200 -21.89 6.55 27.41
N TYR A 201 -21.49 5.36 26.92
CA TYR A 201 -20.69 5.30 25.70
C TYR A 201 -21.52 5.74 24.49
N ARG A 202 -20.99 6.69 23.71
CA ARG A 202 -21.55 7.05 22.40
C ARG A 202 -20.77 6.34 21.31
N TRP A 203 -21.46 5.51 20.54
CA TRP A 203 -20.88 4.74 19.45
C TRP A 203 -21.23 5.36 18.10
N TYR A 204 -20.27 5.32 17.18
CA TYR A 204 -20.37 5.88 15.84
C TYR A 204 -19.88 4.88 14.80
N TYR A 205 -20.47 4.97 13.61
CA TYR A 205 -20.00 4.28 12.41
C TYR A 205 -20.39 5.08 11.16
N MET A 206 -19.84 4.74 10.00
CA MET A 206 -20.26 5.31 8.72
C MET A 206 -21.06 4.30 7.91
N SER A 207 -22.33 4.60 7.65
CA SER A 207 -23.13 3.78 6.73
C SER A 207 -22.59 3.90 5.29
N GLU A 208 -22.60 2.81 4.53
CA GLU A 208 -22.16 2.80 3.13
C GLU A 208 -20.78 3.47 2.96
N GLN A 209 -19.82 3.14 3.84
CA GLN A 209 -18.47 3.67 3.79
C GLN A 209 -17.79 3.24 2.48
N ALA A 210 -17.48 4.21 1.61
CA ALA A 210 -16.88 3.97 0.30
C ALA A 210 -15.38 3.68 0.40
N GLU A 211 -14.78 3.22 -0.70
CA GLU A 211 -13.34 2.92 -0.78
C GLU A 211 -12.47 4.15 -0.46
N GLU A 212 -12.91 5.35 -0.84
CA GLU A 212 -12.21 6.59 -0.49
C GLU A 212 -12.53 7.12 0.91
N ASP A 213 -13.49 6.55 1.64
CA ASP A 213 -13.81 6.94 3.02
C ASP A 213 -12.87 6.23 3.99
N VAL A 214 -11.88 6.95 4.52
CA VAL A 214 -10.88 6.42 5.46
C VAL A 214 -11.20 6.85 6.88
N LEU A 215 -11.22 5.88 7.80
CA LEU A 215 -11.36 6.13 9.24
C LEU A 215 -9.98 6.16 9.88
N LEU A 216 -9.63 7.29 10.48
CA LEU A 216 -8.50 7.42 11.39
C LEU A 216 -9.03 7.36 12.82
N PHE A 217 -8.42 6.56 13.68
CA PHE A 217 -8.76 6.55 15.11
C PHE A 217 -7.56 6.23 15.99
N LYS A 218 -7.54 6.81 17.20
CA LYS A 218 -6.47 6.62 18.17
C LYS A 218 -6.80 5.45 19.09
N THR A 219 -5.83 4.56 19.26
CA THR A 219 -5.87 3.53 20.30
C THR A 219 -4.97 3.90 21.49
N TYR A 220 -4.10 4.90 21.32
CA TYR A 220 -3.28 5.48 22.37
C TYR A 220 -2.82 6.90 22.04
N ASP A 221 -2.72 7.76 23.07
CA ASP A 221 -2.12 9.08 23.04
C ASP A 221 -1.44 9.34 24.38
N SER A 222 -0.17 9.76 24.36
CA SER A 222 0.59 10.03 25.57
C SER A 222 0.32 11.40 26.17
N ASP A 223 -0.37 12.30 25.44
CA ASP A 223 -0.68 13.64 25.94
C ASP A 223 -1.93 13.60 26.84
N PRO A 224 -1.81 13.82 28.17
CA PRO A 224 -2.96 13.80 29.05
C PRO A 224 -3.83 15.07 28.94
N SER A 225 -3.38 16.09 28.20
CA SER A 225 -4.11 17.35 28.03
C SER A 225 -5.18 17.28 26.93
N VAL A 226 -5.12 16.29 26.04
CA VAL A 226 -6.14 16.12 25.01
C VAL A 226 -7.38 15.43 25.56
N PRO A 227 -8.60 15.81 25.11
CA PRO A 227 -9.84 15.23 25.61
C PRO A 227 -9.97 13.71 25.40
N SER A 228 -9.39 13.18 24.32
CA SER A 228 -9.47 11.76 23.96
C SER A 228 -8.08 11.15 23.75
N THR A 229 -7.76 10.14 24.55
CA THR A 229 -6.47 9.41 24.48
C THR A 229 -6.59 8.03 23.85
N ALA A 230 -7.80 7.46 23.79
CA ALA A 230 -8.06 6.18 23.13
C ALA A 230 -9.57 6.02 22.84
N CYS A 231 -9.90 5.23 21.83
CA CYS A 231 -11.27 4.82 21.55
C CYS A 231 -11.43 3.30 21.67
N PHE A 232 -12.58 2.87 22.16
CA PHE A 232 -13.01 1.49 21.96
C PHE A 232 -13.41 1.27 20.51
N ARG A 233 -13.16 0.05 20.05
CA ARG A 233 -13.59 -0.45 18.76
C ARG A 233 -14.26 -1.81 18.87
N THR A 234 -15.12 -2.10 17.90
CA THR A 234 -15.65 -3.44 17.64
C THR A 234 -16.18 -3.50 16.22
N MET A 235 -16.28 -4.69 15.66
CA MET A 235 -17.02 -4.95 14.43
C MET A 235 -18.40 -5.48 14.79
N PHE A 236 -19.42 -5.10 14.03
CA PHE A 236 -20.80 -5.53 14.27
C PHE A 236 -21.53 -5.89 12.98
N ASP A 237 -22.57 -6.73 13.09
CA ASP A 237 -23.43 -7.04 11.95
C ASP A 237 -24.57 -6.00 11.82
N VAL A 238 -24.71 -5.42 10.62
CA VAL A 238 -25.81 -4.49 10.33
C VAL A 238 -27.15 -5.23 10.38
N PRO A 239 -28.14 -4.78 11.17
CA PRO A 239 -29.47 -5.40 11.21
C PRO A 239 -30.13 -5.42 9.82
N ASN A 240 -30.85 -6.50 9.51
CA ASN A 240 -31.60 -6.68 8.25
C ASN A 240 -30.76 -6.66 6.97
N ASN A 241 -29.45 -6.89 7.08
CA ASN A 241 -28.59 -7.06 5.91
C ASN A 241 -28.97 -8.35 5.15
N PRO A 242 -29.13 -8.34 3.81
CA PRO A 242 -29.37 -9.55 3.03
C PRO A 242 -28.33 -10.65 3.32
N ALA A 243 -28.78 -11.91 3.36
CA ALA A 243 -27.89 -13.05 3.63
C ALA A 243 -26.77 -13.20 2.58
N ASP A 244 -27.06 -12.73 1.37
CA ASP A 244 -26.24 -12.76 0.16
C ASP A 244 -25.32 -11.53 0.03
N THR A 245 -25.30 -10.63 1.02
CA THR A 245 -24.39 -9.47 1.02
C THR A 245 -22.93 -9.93 1.03
N PRO A 246 -22.12 -9.51 0.03
CA PRO A 246 -20.73 -9.93 -0.08
C PRO A 246 -19.90 -9.49 1.13
N PRO A 247 -18.86 -10.26 1.51
CA PRO A 247 -17.97 -9.85 2.58
C PRO A 247 -17.24 -8.58 2.18
N SER A 248 -17.20 -7.60 3.09
CA SER A 248 -16.40 -6.39 2.91
C SER A 248 -14.92 -6.71 3.09
N ARG A 249 -14.07 -6.12 2.25
CA ARG A 249 -12.62 -6.21 2.35
C ARG A 249 -12.08 -4.88 2.84
N MET A 250 -11.11 -4.94 3.74
CA MET A 250 -10.53 -3.75 4.35
C MET A 250 -9.04 -3.96 4.64
N VAL A 251 -8.30 -2.87 4.68
CA VAL A 251 -6.94 -2.83 5.22
C VAL A 251 -6.96 -2.02 6.49
N GLU A 252 -6.26 -2.53 7.50
CA GLU A 252 -5.97 -1.81 8.71
C GLU A 252 -4.47 -1.61 8.84
N ILE A 253 -4.04 -0.37 8.99
CA ILE A 253 -2.64 0.00 9.17
C ILE A 253 -2.50 0.66 10.53
N GLN A 254 -1.47 0.28 11.28
CA GLN A 254 -1.18 0.86 12.58
C GLN A 254 0.13 1.65 12.52
N ALA A 255 0.08 2.91 12.95
CA ALA A 255 1.18 3.84 12.86
C ALA A 255 1.47 4.49 14.22
N LEU A 256 2.74 4.45 14.65
CA LEU A 256 3.24 5.30 15.72
C LEU A 256 3.59 6.67 15.16
N VAL A 257 2.96 7.71 15.69
CA VAL A 257 3.19 9.11 15.33
C VAL A 257 3.84 9.83 16.49
N PHE A 258 4.97 10.47 16.23
CA PHE A 258 5.77 11.17 17.22
C PHE A 258 5.80 12.67 16.96
N THR A 259 5.56 13.44 18.03
CA THR A 259 5.89 14.87 18.10
C THR A 259 7.12 15.03 18.96
N HIS A 260 8.18 15.65 18.44
CA HIS A 260 9.45 15.79 19.13
C HIS A 260 9.35 16.73 20.35
N PRO A 261 10.13 16.45 21.42
CA PRO A 261 10.17 17.33 22.58
C PRO A 261 10.80 18.69 22.22
N VAL A 262 10.16 19.78 22.66
CA VAL A 262 10.68 21.14 22.46
C VAL A 262 11.92 21.35 23.36
N SER A 263 13.06 21.71 22.76
CA SER A 263 14.33 21.87 23.48
C SER A 263 14.26 22.94 24.59
N LYS A 264 14.53 22.55 25.85
CA LYS A 264 14.49 23.39 27.06
C LYS A 264 15.42 24.62 27.02
N GLN A 265 16.38 24.70 26.10
CA GLN A 265 17.31 25.85 25.99
C GLN A 265 16.66 27.11 25.40
N VAL A 266 15.52 27.01 24.70
CA VAL A 266 14.86 28.19 24.10
C VAL A 266 13.98 28.94 25.12
N ALA A 267 13.61 28.30 26.24
CA ALA A 267 12.66 28.86 27.19
C ALA A 267 13.26 29.90 28.17
N HIS A 268 14.59 29.95 28.33
CA HIS A 268 15.20 30.66 29.48
C HIS A 268 15.99 31.95 29.16
N HIS A 269 16.03 32.42 27.91
CA HIS A 269 16.88 33.58 27.51
C HIS A 269 16.14 34.75 26.82
N LEU A 270 14.82 34.82 26.91
CA LEU A 270 14.05 35.93 26.31
C LEU A 270 13.69 37.02 27.33
N LYS A 271 14.68 37.82 27.74
CA LYS A 271 14.59 39.19 28.29
C LYS A 271 16.06 39.70 28.26
N THR A 272 16.52 40.55 27.33
CA THR A 272 16.24 41.98 27.09
C THR A 272 17.01 42.43 25.82
N ASP A 273 16.51 43.44 25.08
CA ASP A 273 17.06 44.25 23.95
C ASP A 273 17.95 43.62 22.84
N ALA A 274 18.84 42.68 23.13
CA ALA A 274 19.52 41.87 22.11
C ALA A 274 18.53 41.04 21.27
N THR A 275 17.36 40.72 21.84
CA THR A 275 16.29 39.95 21.21
C THR A 275 15.61 40.67 20.06
N GLU A 276 15.52 42.00 20.04
CA GLU A 276 14.95 42.72 18.88
C GLU A 276 15.93 42.79 17.70
N SER A 277 17.22 43.00 17.99
CA SER A 277 18.27 42.98 16.96
C SER A 277 18.46 41.57 16.37
N LEU A 278 18.43 40.55 17.23
CA LEU A 278 18.44 39.15 16.79
C LEU A 278 17.12 38.73 16.13
N LYS A 279 15.95 39.25 16.53
CA LYS A 279 14.68 39.02 15.82
C LYS A 279 14.70 39.62 14.41
N ARG A 280 15.28 40.80 14.23
CA ARG A 280 15.44 41.40 12.88
C ARG A 280 16.40 40.57 12.02
N LYS A 281 17.56 40.19 12.55
CA LYS A 281 18.51 39.30 11.83
C LYS A 281 17.94 37.91 11.57
N SER A 282 17.22 37.34 12.54
CA SER A 282 16.51 36.06 12.43
C SER A 282 15.37 36.14 11.42
N LYS A 283 14.69 37.27 11.30
CA LYS A 283 13.66 37.48 10.28
C LYS A 283 14.26 37.54 8.89
N VAL A 284 15.36 38.29 8.71
CA VAL A 284 16.10 38.32 7.43
C VAL A 284 16.63 36.93 7.06
N LEU A 285 17.22 36.20 8.00
CA LEU A 285 17.68 34.82 7.79
C LEU A 285 16.51 33.85 7.56
N SER A 286 15.35 34.07 8.19
CA SER A 286 14.13 33.27 7.98
C SER A 286 13.51 33.52 6.61
N ASP A 287 13.57 34.76 6.13
CA ASP A 287 13.10 35.16 4.80
C ASP A 287 14.05 34.61 3.72
N GLU A 288 15.37 34.66 3.94
CA GLU A 288 16.38 34.01 3.09
C GLU A 288 16.25 32.48 3.10
N LEU A 289 16.02 31.88 4.27
CA LEU A 289 15.76 30.44 4.42
C LEU A 289 14.46 30.03 3.73
N SER A 290 13.40 30.83 3.84
CA SER A 290 12.14 30.62 3.11
C SER A 290 12.35 30.73 1.60
N HIS A 291 13.18 31.68 1.15
CA HIS A 291 13.54 31.82 -0.27
C HIS A 291 14.34 30.61 -0.77
N HIS A 292 15.30 30.11 0.01
CA HIS A 292 16.04 28.89 -0.31
C HIS A 292 15.15 27.63 -0.23
N GLN A 293 14.23 27.53 0.72
CA GLN A 293 13.24 26.45 0.79
C GLN A 293 12.28 26.48 -0.41
N ALA A 294 11.89 27.66 -0.89
CA ALA A 294 11.10 27.81 -2.10
C ALA A 294 11.89 27.40 -3.36
N LEU A 295 13.18 27.74 -3.45
CA LEU A 295 14.06 27.28 -4.53
C LEU A 295 14.28 25.75 -4.50
N VAL A 296 14.44 25.17 -3.31
CA VAL A 296 14.56 23.71 -3.14
C VAL A 296 13.26 23.01 -3.51
N ARG A 297 12.09 23.54 -3.09
CA ARG A 297 10.77 23.04 -3.54
C ARG A 297 10.63 23.11 -5.05
N ALA A 298 10.93 24.26 -5.66
CA ALA A 298 10.87 24.39 -7.12
C ALA A 298 11.80 23.40 -7.85
N GLY A 299 12.98 23.11 -7.29
CA GLY A 299 13.88 22.09 -7.80
C GLY A 299 13.36 20.65 -7.64
N LEU A 300 12.67 20.35 -6.54
CA LEU A 300 12.01 19.06 -6.31
C LEU A 300 10.79 18.88 -7.22
N ASP A 301 9.97 19.92 -7.38
CA ASP A 301 8.81 19.94 -8.28
C ASP A 301 9.25 19.72 -9.73
N LEU A 302 10.35 20.36 -10.16
CA LEU A 302 10.93 20.15 -11.49
C LEU A 302 11.40 18.71 -11.68
N ARG A 303 12.06 18.11 -10.68
CA ARG A 303 12.49 16.70 -10.73
C ARG A 303 11.30 15.75 -10.76
N GLN A 304 10.26 16.01 -9.98
CA GLN A 304 9.05 15.21 -9.96
C GLN A 304 8.31 15.29 -11.30
N TRP A 305 8.27 16.48 -11.91
CA TRP A 305 7.72 16.67 -13.26
C TRP A 305 8.52 15.90 -14.32
N GLU A 306 9.86 15.95 -14.31
CA GLU A 306 10.70 15.18 -15.25
C GLU A 306 10.54 13.66 -15.07
N SER A 307 10.43 13.20 -13.82
CA SER A 307 10.18 11.80 -13.50
C SER A 307 8.81 11.34 -14.01
N SER A 308 7.77 12.15 -13.79
CA SER A 308 6.41 11.88 -14.26
C SER A 308 6.33 11.84 -15.79
N ASN A 309 7.01 12.77 -16.48
CA ASN A 309 7.09 12.80 -17.94
C ASN A 309 7.85 11.58 -18.50
N THR A 310 8.90 11.13 -17.79
CA THR A 310 9.61 9.90 -18.14
C THR A 310 8.73 8.66 -17.97
N ALA A 311 7.94 8.60 -16.88
CA ALA A 311 6.98 7.52 -16.64
C ALA A 311 5.86 7.50 -17.70
N GLU A 312 5.37 8.67 -18.11
CA GLU A 312 4.40 8.81 -19.22
C GLU A 312 4.94 8.19 -20.51
N ARG A 313 6.17 8.52 -20.88
CA ARG A 313 6.84 7.96 -22.07
C ARG A 313 7.00 6.44 -21.97
N MET A 314 7.35 5.91 -20.80
CA MET A 314 7.42 4.46 -20.59
C MET A 314 6.05 3.79 -20.73
N ARG A 315 4.97 4.40 -20.22
CA ARG A 315 3.60 3.88 -20.40
C ARG A 315 3.21 3.80 -21.87
N HIS A 316 3.53 4.82 -22.67
CA HIS A 316 3.29 4.79 -24.11
C HIS A 316 4.06 3.67 -24.81
N LEU A 317 5.34 3.48 -24.50
CA LEU A 317 6.16 2.41 -25.07
C LEU A 317 5.63 1.01 -24.71
N ILE A 318 5.13 0.82 -23.48
CA ILE A 318 4.51 -0.44 -23.06
C ILE A 318 3.22 -0.70 -23.84
N SER A 319 2.39 0.32 -24.02
CA SER A 319 1.15 0.23 -24.81
C SER A 319 1.44 -0.16 -26.26
N ASP A 320 2.43 0.48 -26.90
CA ASP A 320 2.83 0.18 -28.28
C ASP A 320 3.38 -1.24 -28.43
N ARG A 321 4.15 -1.71 -27.46
CA ARG A 321 4.64 -3.10 -27.40
C ARG A 321 3.48 -4.10 -27.31
N ASP A 322 2.53 -3.85 -26.41
CA ASP A 322 1.42 -4.76 -26.18
C ASP A 322 0.46 -4.79 -27.40
N HIS A 323 0.27 -3.65 -28.06
CA HIS A 323 -0.44 -3.56 -29.34
C HIS A 323 0.25 -4.39 -30.43
N SER A 324 1.57 -4.20 -30.61
CA SER A 324 2.36 -4.96 -31.60
C SER A 324 2.32 -6.47 -31.35
N ARG A 325 2.29 -6.89 -30.07
CA ARG A 325 2.16 -8.31 -29.69
C ARG A 325 0.79 -8.87 -30.05
N ALA A 326 -0.28 -8.11 -29.82
CA ALA A 326 -1.64 -8.53 -30.16
C ALA A 326 -1.80 -8.67 -31.68
N GLU A 327 -1.25 -7.75 -32.46
CA GLU A 327 -1.25 -7.84 -33.93
C GLU A 327 -0.48 -9.07 -34.42
N ALA A 328 0.72 -9.34 -33.87
CA ALA A 328 1.51 -10.51 -34.24
C ALA A 328 0.78 -11.83 -33.94
N LEU A 329 0.08 -11.92 -32.80
CA LEU A 329 -0.74 -13.09 -32.45
C LEU A 329 -1.93 -13.26 -33.42
N SER A 330 -2.61 -12.17 -33.77
CA SER A 330 -3.70 -12.17 -34.74
C SER A 330 -3.23 -12.65 -36.12
N LEU A 331 -2.13 -12.11 -36.62
CA LEU A 331 -1.52 -12.53 -37.89
C LEU A 331 -1.09 -14.00 -37.86
N SER A 332 -0.54 -14.47 -36.73
CA SER A 332 -0.18 -15.89 -36.55
C SER A 332 -1.41 -16.80 -36.63
N MET A 333 -2.51 -16.42 -35.98
CA MET A 333 -3.78 -17.17 -36.06
C MET A 333 -4.34 -17.21 -37.48
N GLN A 334 -4.31 -16.08 -38.19
CA GLN A 334 -4.75 -16.00 -39.60
C GLN A 334 -3.88 -16.88 -40.51
N LEU A 335 -2.56 -16.88 -40.32
CA LEU A 335 -1.64 -17.76 -41.05
C LEU A 335 -1.95 -19.24 -40.79
N ASN A 336 -2.16 -19.64 -39.54
CA ASN A 336 -2.47 -21.03 -39.20
C ASN A 336 -3.83 -21.48 -39.76
N TYR A 337 -4.82 -20.57 -39.82
CA TYR A 337 -6.11 -20.83 -40.45
C TYR A 337 -5.95 -21.05 -41.96
N LEU A 338 -5.24 -20.16 -42.65
CA LEU A 338 -4.96 -20.28 -44.09
C LEU A 338 -4.20 -21.57 -44.40
N GLU A 339 -3.18 -21.90 -43.60
CA GLU A 339 -2.43 -23.15 -43.77
C GLU A 339 -3.33 -24.38 -43.64
N SER A 340 -4.23 -24.39 -42.67
CA SER A 340 -5.17 -25.50 -42.46
C SER A 340 -6.18 -25.62 -43.58
N TRP A 341 -6.68 -24.48 -44.08
CA TRP A 341 -7.59 -24.45 -45.22
C TRP A 341 -6.93 -24.97 -46.51
N ILE A 342 -5.68 -24.54 -46.78
CA ILE A 342 -4.91 -24.99 -47.94
C ILE A 342 -4.64 -26.49 -47.86
N MET A 343 -4.27 -27.01 -46.69
CA MET A 343 -4.05 -28.45 -46.49
C MET A 343 -5.35 -29.25 -46.65
N HIS A 344 -6.48 -28.76 -46.13
CA HIS A 344 -7.79 -29.41 -46.34
C HIS A 344 -8.20 -29.42 -47.81
N LEU A 345 -7.99 -28.31 -48.53
CA LEU A 345 -8.22 -28.23 -49.96
C LEU A 345 -7.34 -29.24 -50.72
N TYR A 346 -6.06 -29.32 -50.36
CA TYR A 346 -5.12 -30.28 -50.92
C TYR A 346 -5.56 -31.73 -50.72
N MET A 347 -5.92 -32.10 -49.48
CA MET A 347 -6.41 -33.45 -49.16
C MET A 347 -7.71 -33.78 -49.93
N SER A 348 -8.62 -32.81 -50.04
CA SER A 348 -9.87 -32.99 -50.78
C SER A 348 -9.61 -33.21 -52.28
N CYS A 349 -8.76 -32.39 -52.91
CA CYS A 349 -8.39 -32.54 -54.31
C CYS A 349 -7.65 -33.85 -54.61
N SER A 350 -6.81 -34.33 -53.67
CA SER A 350 -6.07 -35.59 -53.81
C SER A 350 -7.00 -36.82 -53.94
N SER A 351 -8.23 -36.73 -53.41
CA SER A 351 -9.20 -37.83 -53.41
C SER A 351 -10.04 -37.94 -54.69
N VAL A 352 -10.05 -36.90 -55.54
CA VAL A 352 -10.97 -36.79 -56.69
C VAL A 352 -10.32 -37.23 -58.00
N SER A 353 -9.10 -36.76 -58.32
CA SER A 353 -8.33 -37.25 -59.48
C SER A 353 -6.85 -36.79 -59.42
N PRO A 354 -5.87 -37.70 -59.38
CA PRO A 354 -4.44 -37.35 -59.29
C PRO A 354 -3.84 -36.76 -60.57
N TYR A 355 -4.61 -36.68 -61.66
CA TYR A 355 -4.16 -36.13 -62.95
C TYR A 355 -4.76 -34.74 -63.27
N ASP A 356 -5.40 -34.11 -62.29
CA ASP A 356 -5.93 -32.75 -62.44
C ASP A 356 -4.78 -31.72 -62.42
N PRO A 357 -4.62 -30.87 -63.45
CA PRO A 357 -3.59 -29.82 -63.49
C PRO A 357 -3.69 -28.84 -62.31
N VAL A 358 -4.87 -28.67 -61.70
CA VAL A 358 -5.06 -27.85 -60.50
C VAL A 358 -4.41 -28.51 -59.27
N PHE A 359 -4.47 -29.84 -59.17
CA PHE A 359 -3.82 -30.59 -58.10
C PHE A 359 -2.29 -30.49 -58.19
N GLU A 360 -1.72 -30.59 -59.39
CA GLU A 360 -0.27 -30.48 -59.59
C GLU A 360 0.26 -29.07 -59.22
N GLN A 361 -0.50 -28.01 -59.54
CA GLN A 361 -0.15 -26.65 -59.11
C GLN A 361 -0.24 -26.47 -57.59
N LEU A 362 -1.28 -27.00 -56.97
CA LEU A 362 -1.47 -26.96 -55.52
C LEU A 362 -0.37 -27.74 -54.79
N GLN A 363 0.03 -28.90 -55.31
CA GLN A 363 1.14 -29.70 -54.78
C GLN A 363 2.47 -28.95 -54.86
N ARG A 364 2.77 -28.32 -56.00
CA ARG A 364 3.98 -27.49 -56.13
C ARG A 364 3.97 -26.31 -55.15
N PHE A 365 2.82 -25.71 -54.89
CA PHE A 365 2.66 -24.61 -53.94
C PHE A 365 2.86 -25.05 -52.48
N VAL A 366 2.29 -26.20 -52.08
CA VAL A 366 2.50 -26.79 -50.75
C VAL A 366 3.97 -27.16 -50.53
N CYS A 367 4.61 -27.80 -51.51
CA CYS A 367 6.02 -28.19 -51.42
C CYS A 367 7.01 -27.02 -51.49
N SER A 368 6.67 -25.92 -52.18
CA SER A 368 7.54 -24.74 -52.27
C SER A 368 7.44 -23.80 -51.07
N THR A 369 6.38 -23.93 -50.26
CA THR A 369 6.16 -23.10 -49.07
C THR A 369 6.68 -23.82 -47.82
N PRO A 370 7.73 -23.33 -47.13
CA PRO A 370 8.41 -24.09 -46.07
C PRO A 370 7.51 -24.57 -44.91
N ARG A 371 6.58 -23.73 -44.44
CA ARG A 371 5.64 -24.09 -43.36
C ARG A 371 4.66 -25.18 -43.78
N LEU A 372 4.13 -25.08 -45.00
CA LEU A 372 3.23 -26.09 -45.57
C LEU A 372 3.96 -27.39 -45.90
N CYS A 373 5.17 -27.32 -46.46
CA CYS A 373 5.99 -28.48 -46.79
C CYS A 373 6.39 -29.27 -45.54
N GLY A 374 6.76 -28.58 -44.45
CA GLY A 374 7.07 -29.22 -43.17
C GLY A 374 5.87 -29.97 -42.59
N ARG A 375 4.70 -29.32 -42.59
CA ARG A 375 3.43 -29.92 -42.14
C ARG A 375 3.00 -31.09 -43.03
N PHE A 376 3.12 -30.95 -44.35
CA PHE A 376 2.84 -32.01 -45.32
C PHE A 376 3.72 -33.25 -45.11
N GLY A 377 5.03 -33.07 -44.86
CA GLY A 377 5.91 -34.20 -44.56
C GLY A 377 5.52 -34.95 -43.28
N GLN A 378 5.13 -34.22 -42.24
CA GLN A 378 4.64 -34.81 -40.98
C GLN A 378 3.31 -35.55 -41.18
N ASP A 379 2.36 -34.94 -41.87
CA ASP A 379 1.02 -35.51 -42.13
C ASP A 379 1.11 -36.74 -43.05
N GLN A 380 2.00 -36.73 -44.05
CA GLN A 380 2.21 -37.86 -44.96
C GLN A 380 2.90 -39.04 -44.26
N GLN A 381 3.91 -38.78 -43.44
CA GLN A 381 4.58 -39.83 -42.66
C GLN A 381 3.61 -40.46 -41.65
N ALA A 382 2.80 -39.63 -40.98
CA ALA A 382 1.75 -40.07 -40.08
C ALA A 382 0.70 -40.94 -40.80
N TYR A 383 0.23 -40.50 -41.97
CA TYR A 383 -0.74 -41.25 -42.76
C TYR A 383 -0.19 -42.60 -43.23
N GLN A 384 1.06 -42.65 -43.69
CA GLN A 384 1.71 -43.90 -44.11
C GLN A 384 1.91 -44.86 -42.95
N SER A 385 2.31 -44.38 -41.77
CA SER A 385 2.40 -45.19 -40.54
C SER A 385 1.02 -45.70 -40.11
N LEU A 386 -0.02 -44.88 -40.22
CA LEU A 386 -1.40 -45.28 -39.92
C LEU A 386 -1.87 -46.39 -40.87
N VAL A 387 -1.75 -46.21 -42.18
CA VAL A 387 -2.16 -47.19 -43.20
C VAL A 387 -1.42 -48.53 -43.06
N GLN A 388 -0.12 -48.50 -42.80
CA GLN A 388 0.65 -49.73 -42.55
C GLN A 388 0.17 -50.46 -41.29
N SER A 389 -0.17 -49.73 -40.23
CA SER A 389 -0.66 -50.32 -38.97
C SER A 389 -2.08 -50.88 -39.07
N VAL A 390 -3.00 -50.18 -39.76
CA VAL A 390 -4.39 -50.62 -39.98
C VAL A 390 -4.42 -51.91 -40.79
N ASN A 391 -3.56 -52.00 -41.81
CA ASN A 391 -3.40 -53.22 -42.61
C ASN A 391 -2.83 -54.41 -41.81
N MET A 392 -2.10 -54.16 -40.72
CA MET A 392 -1.49 -55.21 -39.89
C MET A 392 -2.32 -55.63 -38.67
N TYR A 393 -3.07 -54.70 -38.07
CA TYR A 393 -3.69 -54.90 -36.75
C TYR A 393 -5.20 -54.58 -36.69
N GLY A 394 -5.81 -54.13 -37.80
CA GLY A 394 -7.23 -53.77 -37.85
C GLY A 394 -7.56 -52.39 -37.26
N PRO A 395 -8.84 -51.98 -37.30
CA PRO A 395 -9.28 -50.60 -36.99
C PRO A 395 -9.05 -50.18 -35.53
N ASP A 396 -8.97 -51.12 -34.58
CA ASP A 396 -8.68 -50.80 -33.16
C ASP A 396 -7.24 -50.29 -32.96
N ALA A 397 -6.30 -50.67 -33.83
CA ALA A 397 -4.94 -50.13 -33.82
C ALA A 397 -4.88 -48.68 -34.35
N GLU A 398 -5.83 -48.28 -35.20
CA GLU A 398 -5.94 -46.90 -35.71
C GLU A 398 -6.21 -45.92 -34.56
N ILE A 399 -7.15 -46.26 -33.68
CA ILE A 399 -7.53 -45.44 -32.53
C ILE A 399 -6.36 -45.34 -31.53
N LEU A 400 -5.63 -46.43 -31.31
CA LEU A 400 -4.48 -46.45 -30.41
C LEU A 400 -3.34 -45.57 -30.95
N MET A 401 -3.04 -45.68 -32.24
CA MET A 401 -2.01 -44.90 -32.91
C MET A 401 -2.35 -43.41 -32.95
N LEU A 402 -3.60 -43.05 -33.27
CA LEU A 402 -4.06 -41.67 -33.27
C LEU A 402 -3.94 -41.05 -31.86
N ARG A 403 -4.25 -41.81 -30.80
CA ARG A 403 -4.03 -41.36 -29.41
C ARG A 403 -2.55 -41.14 -29.12
N GLN A 404 -1.67 -42.04 -29.54
CA GLN A 404 -0.24 -41.91 -29.32
C GLN A 404 0.35 -40.71 -30.07
N GLN A 405 -0.09 -40.48 -31.30
CA GLN A 405 0.34 -39.34 -32.09
C GLN A 405 -0.17 -38.02 -31.52
N LEU A 406 -1.42 -38.00 -31.04
CA LEU A 406 -1.98 -36.84 -30.34
C LEU A 406 -1.16 -36.52 -29.06
N GLN A 407 -0.80 -37.55 -28.28
CA GLN A 407 0.06 -37.37 -27.10
C GLN A 407 1.46 -36.84 -27.45
N ALA A 408 2.07 -37.33 -28.53
CA ALA A 408 3.37 -36.83 -28.99
C ALA A 408 3.28 -35.36 -29.44
N GLN A 409 2.20 -34.99 -30.13
CA GLN A 409 1.95 -33.61 -30.54
C GLN A 409 1.72 -32.68 -29.33
N TYR A 410 1.01 -33.14 -28.29
CA TYR A 410 0.87 -32.37 -27.05
C TYR A 410 2.21 -32.16 -26.34
N ALA A 411 3.06 -33.19 -26.30
CA ALA A 411 4.38 -33.09 -25.67
C ALA A 411 5.29 -32.09 -26.39
N GLU A 412 5.31 -32.09 -27.73
CA GLU A 412 6.12 -31.15 -28.50
C GLU A 412 5.59 -29.71 -28.38
N ASN A 413 4.27 -29.52 -28.31
CA ASN A 413 3.69 -28.19 -28.08
C ASN A 413 4.09 -27.62 -26.71
N GLU A 414 4.07 -28.43 -25.64
CA GLU A 414 4.55 -27.96 -24.33
C GLU A 414 6.06 -27.68 -24.35
N ARG A 415 6.87 -28.46 -25.08
CA ARG A 415 8.31 -28.20 -25.24
C ARG A 415 8.56 -26.85 -25.93
N LEU A 416 7.87 -26.58 -27.04
CA LEU A 416 8.01 -25.34 -27.79
C LEU A 416 7.54 -24.12 -26.98
N LYS A 417 6.46 -24.28 -26.20
CA LYS A 417 5.96 -23.23 -25.29
C LYS A 417 7.00 -22.87 -24.23
N VAL A 418 7.63 -23.86 -23.60
CA VAL A 418 8.72 -23.62 -22.62
C VAL A 418 9.89 -22.91 -23.29
N GLN A 419 10.32 -23.37 -24.47
CA GLN A 419 11.43 -22.76 -25.20
C GLN A 419 11.14 -21.30 -25.61
N MET A 420 9.92 -21.02 -26.06
CA MET A 420 9.52 -19.67 -26.45
C MET A 420 9.41 -18.73 -25.24
N ASN A 421 8.87 -19.21 -24.12
CA ASN A 421 8.80 -18.44 -22.88
C ASN A 421 10.20 -18.06 -22.39
N ALA A 422 11.15 -19.01 -22.36
CA ALA A 422 12.53 -18.73 -21.96
C ALA A 422 13.18 -17.66 -22.87
N ARG A 423 12.97 -17.76 -24.19
CA ARG A 423 13.54 -16.79 -25.14
C ARG A 423 12.94 -15.39 -25.00
N VAL A 424 11.66 -15.29 -24.67
CA VAL A 424 10.98 -14.02 -24.39
C VAL A 424 11.50 -13.42 -23.08
N GLU A 425 11.67 -14.24 -22.05
CA GLU A 425 12.20 -13.84 -20.75
C GLU A 425 13.63 -13.30 -20.87
N ASP A 426 14.51 -14.02 -21.59
CA ASP A 426 15.88 -13.57 -21.86
C ASP A 426 15.90 -12.21 -22.57
N LYS A 427 15.06 -12.02 -23.59
CA LYS A 427 14.97 -10.75 -24.33
C LYS A 427 14.40 -9.62 -23.49
N MET A 428 13.46 -9.91 -22.59
CA MET A 428 12.93 -8.92 -21.65
C MET A 428 14.00 -8.51 -20.63
N ASN A 429 14.77 -9.46 -20.12
CA ASN A 429 15.87 -9.18 -19.18
C ASN A 429 16.95 -8.33 -19.85
N GLU A 430 17.38 -8.66 -21.08
CA GLU A 430 18.33 -7.84 -21.84
C GLU A 430 17.85 -6.40 -22.04
N ALA A 431 16.57 -6.21 -22.39
CA ALA A 431 15.98 -4.88 -22.58
C ALA A 431 15.87 -4.10 -21.27
N PHE A 432 15.50 -4.79 -20.18
CA PHE A 432 15.42 -4.21 -18.85
C PHE A 432 16.79 -3.76 -18.35
N ASP A 433 17.81 -4.61 -18.46
CA ASP A 433 19.18 -4.30 -18.05
C ASP A 433 19.76 -3.12 -18.85
N SER A 434 19.49 -3.07 -20.15
CA SER A 434 19.90 -1.95 -20.99
C SER A 434 19.23 -0.63 -20.60
N ALA A 435 17.93 -0.65 -20.31
CA ALA A 435 17.21 0.53 -19.84
C ALA A 435 17.67 0.98 -18.44
N LEU A 436 17.94 0.02 -17.55
CA LEU A 436 18.46 0.28 -16.21
C LEU A 436 19.84 0.95 -16.30
N GLN A 437 20.73 0.44 -17.15
CA GLN A 437 22.06 1.00 -17.36
C GLN A 437 21.98 2.43 -17.88
N LEU A 438 21.13 2.71 -18.87
CA LEU A 438 20.91 4.06 -19.39
C LEU A 438 20.38 5.02 -18.31
N ALA A 439 19.46 4.57 -17.47
CA ALA A 439 18.92 5.39 -16.37
C ALA A 439 20.00 5.68 -15.31
N VAL A 440 20.80 4.69 -14.94
CA VAL A 440 21.93 4.85 -14.01
C VAL A 440 22.96 5.84 -14.56
N ASP A 441 23.32 5.73 -15.84
CA ASP A 441 24.27 6.62 -16.48
C ASP A 441 23.73 8.06 -16.59
N HIS A 442 22.43 8.21 -16.82
CA HIS A 442 21.76 9.51 -16.83
C HIS A 442 21.76 10.18 -15.44
N GLU A 443 21.41 9.45 -14.38
CA GLU A 443 21.43 9.99 -13.01
C GLU A 443 22.84 10.31 -12.53
N ARG A 444 23.84 9.46 -12.84
CA ARG A 444 25.26 9.78 -12.60
C ARG A 444 25.71 11.04 -13.34
N GLY A 445 25.19 11.27 -14.54
CA GLY A 445 25.40 12.49 -15.30
C GLY A 445 24.86 13.73 -14.58
N LYS A 446 23.66 13.65 -14.00
CA LYS A 446 23.07 14.74 -13.19
C LYS A 446 23.88 15.03 -11.94
N ASP A 447 24.30 13.98 -11.22
CA ASP A 447 25.13 14.13 -10.03
C ASP A 447 26.47 14.79 -10.37
N SER A 448 27.08 14.45 -11.52
CA SER A 448 28.31 15.09 -12.00
C SER A 448 28.12 16.61 -12.20
N VAL A 449 27.00 17.03 -12.79
CA VAL A 449 26.67 18.46 -13.00
C VAL A 449 26.45 19.17 -11.66
N VAL A 450 25.76 18.54 -10.71
CA VAL A 450 25.52 19.09 -9.37
C VAL A 450 26.82 19.22 -8.58
N ILE A 451 27.66 18.19 -8.60
CA ILE A 451 28.98 18.19 -7.95
C ILE A 451 29.85 19.31 -8.51
N GLU A 452 29.85 19.52 -9.84
CA GLU A 452 30.61 20.58 -10.47
C GLU A 452 30.06 21.97 -10.09
N GLY A 453 28.74 22.15 -10.07
CA GLY A 453 28.11 23.40 -9.60
C GLY A 453 28.43 23.71 -8.13
N LEU A 454 28.38 22.71 -7.25
CA LEU A 454 28.75 22.87 -5.84
C LEU A 454 30.24 23.20 -5.67
N ARG A 455 31.12 22.59 -6.47
CA ARG A 455 32.56 22.92 -6.46
C ARG A 455 32.81 24.37 -6.86
N GLN A 456 32.12 24.86 -7.89
CA GLN A 456 32.22 26.25 -8.33
C GLN A 456 31.71 27.22 -7.26
N GLU A 457 30.60 26.90 -6.59
CA GLU A 457 30.06 27.74 -5.51
C GLU A 457 30.95 27.75 -4.26
N ILE A 458 31.52 26.60 -3.89
CA ILE A 458 32.52 26.51 -2.81
C ILE A 458 33.74 27.40 -3.15
N GLN A 459 34.23 27.37 -4.38
CA GLN A 459 35.33 28.24 -4.82
C GLN A 459 34.96 29.73 -4.72
N ARG A 460 33.76 30.10 -5.16
CA ARG A 460 33.25 31.46 -5.08
C ARG A 460 33.17 31.94 -3.62
N LEU A 461 32.63 31.12 -2.73
CA LEU A 461 32.51 31.42 -1.29
C LEU A 461 33.89 31.53 -0.62
N GLN A 462 34.84 30.66 -0.97
CA GLN A 462 36.22 30.75 -0.48
C GLN A 462 36.91 32.05 -0.93
N MET A 463 36.67 32.52 -2.16
CA MET A 463 37.19 33.81 -2.64
C MET A 463 36.54 35.00 -1.92
N ALA A 464 35.23 34.94 -1.66
CA ALA A 464 34.50 35.95 -0.90
C ALA A 464 34.98 36.03 0.57
N LEU A 465 35.26 34.88 1.20
CA LEU A 465 35.78 34.83 2.57
C LEU A 465 37.19 35.44 2.66
N ARG A 466 38.07 35.14 1.70
CA ARG A 466 39.41 35.73 1.62
C ARG A 466 39.39 37.25 1.45
N THR A 467 38.48 37.77 0.62
CA THR A 467 38.29 39.22 0.45
C THR A 467 37.65 39.89 1.67
N SER A 468 36.84 39.17 2.45
CA SER A 468 36.33 39.68 3.73
C SER A 468 37.41 39.73 4.82
N ASN A 469 38.30 38.71 4.87
CA ASN A 469 39.40 38.68 5.82
C ASN A 469 40.47 39.74 5.51
N SER A 470 40.75 40.03 4.24
CA SER A 470 41.68 41.12 3.88
C SER A 470 41.12 42.52 4.19
N LYS A 471 39.80 42.68 4.37
CA LYS A 471 39.17 43.93 4.82
C LYS A 471 39.20 44.11 6.35
N ASN A 472 39.40 43.03 7.10
CA ASN A 472 39.51 43.08 8.57
C ASN A 472 40.96 43.26 9.06
N GLU A 473 41.96 43.26 8.17
CA GLU A 473 43.38 43.45 8.51
C GLU A 473 43.89 44.89 8.34
N ASP A 474 43.02 45.91 8.18
CA ASP A 474 43.42 47.32 8.11
C ASP A 474 43.08 48.08 9.42
N PRO A 475 44.00 48.14 10.41
CA PRO A 475 43.84 48.97 11.60
C PRO A 475 44.53 50.33 11.42
N THR A 476 44.11 51.15 10.46
CA THR A 476 44.63 52.52 10.35
C THR A 476 43.68 53.49 9.66
N GLU A 477 42.58 53.88 10.32
CA GLU A 477 41.89 55.13 9.98
C GLU A 477 41.10 55.68 11.20
N LEU A 478 41.85 55.99 12.26
CA LEU A 478 41.44 56.93 13.31
C LEU A 478 42.41 58.11 13.27
N ALA A 479 42.31 58.93 12.23
CA ALA A 479 42.99 60.21 12.15
C ALA A 479 42.03 61.28 11.62
N GLY A 480 41.66 62.20 12.50
CA GLY A 480 41.37 63.59 12.14
C GLY A 480 39.97 63.92 11.63
N VAL A 481 38.98 63.95 12.52
CA VAL A 481 37.85 64.87 12.34
C VAL A 481 38.18 66.15 13.09
N ASN A 482 38.65 67.14 12.30
CA ASN A 482 38.93 68.49 12.71
C ASN A 482 37.60 69.27 12.81
N VAL A 483 37.37 69.93 13.94
CA VAL A 483 36.26 70.87 14.13
C VAL A 483 36.74 72.26 13.74
N SER A 484 36.28 72.81 12.63
CA SER A 484 36.05 74.26 12.44
C SER A 484 35.46 74.58 11.05
N GLU A 485 34.27 75.20 11.10
CA GLU A 485 33.76 76.29 10.23
C GLU A 485 33.53 76.06 8.71
N ILE A 486 32.23 75.89 8.39
CA ILE A 486 31.37 76.47 7.32
C ILE A 486 32.03 77.51 6.37
N PRO A 487 31.68 77.58 5.05
CA PRO A 487 30.43 77.14 4.39
C PRO A 487 30.51 76.05 3.33
#